data_AF-A0A4U9DB86-F1
#
_entry.id   AF-A0A4U9DB86-F1
#
_cell.length_a   1.000
_cell.length_b   1.000
_cell.length_c   1.000
_cell.angle_alpha   90.00
_cell.angle_beta   90.00
_cell.angle_gamma   90.00
#
_symmetry.space_group_name_H-M   'P 1'
#
loop_
_entity.id
_entity.type
_entity.pdbx_description
1 polymer ?
#
loop_
_entity_poly.entity_id
_entity_poly.type
_entity_poly.pdbx_seq_one_letter_code
_entity_poly.pdbx_strand_id
1 'polypeptide(L)'
;MILTPLASGCSHPLPNGEWRCHSLFSQAINLQHEDGTLLTLLRGGTSLPPMGWLLRCQEYDYLRSILSPGTVLTLFAGVLHWRALQLRAPRRHATPSLPTHPLQPLAAFLSAYPQKTGLCGSLSAAVLRADAPQQRLFKLLDNGFADAETLIGLGPGLTPSMDDMLVGALAVLYCAAPLRELPRKIKQFPPARTLQQLTTTVSACYLLHASQGRFFDHAYPSPASPGCRCS
;
A
#
# COMPACT_ATOMS: atom_id res chain seq x y z
N MET A 1 -27.33 -8.45 7.88
CA MET A 1 -27.03 -7.62 6.70
C MET A 1 -25.86 -8.26 5.96
N ILE A 2 -25.95 -8.41 4.64
CA ILE A 2 -24.87 -8.97 3.82
C ILE A 2 -24.32 -7.85 2.93
N LEU A 3 -23.02 -7.61 3.01
CA LEU A 3 -22.28 -6.67 2.18
C LEU A 3 -21.36 -7.45 1.25
N THR A 4 -21.19 -6.95 0.03
CA THR A 4 -20.26 -7.52 -0.96
C THR A 4 -19.43 -6.36 -1.51
N PRO A 5 -18.15 -6.24 -1.12
CA PRO A 5 -17.24 -5.27 -1.70
C PRO A 5 -17.22 -5.39 -3.22
N LEU A 6 -17.01 -4.26 -3.88
CA LEU A 6 -16.99 -4.12 -5.33
C LEU A 6 -15.79 -4.84 -5.96
N ALA A 7 -14.63 -4.79 -5.29
CA ALA A 7 -13.38 -5.33 -5.77
C ALA A 7 -12.36 -5.55 -4.64
N SER A 8 -11.32 -6.35 -4.90
CA SER A 8 -10.09 -6.35 -4.11
C SER A 8 -8.85 -6.06 -4.96
N GLY A 9 -7.79 -5.54 -4.33
CA GLY A 9 -6.52 -5.24 -5.00
C GLY A 9 -5.58 -6.44 -5.15
N CYS A 10 -5.95 -7.61 -4.62
CA CYS A 10 -5.33 -8.88 -4.95
C CYS A 10 -6.31 -10.03 -4.80
N SER A 11 -5.99 -11.17 -5.42
CA SER A 11 -6.76 -12.42 -5.35
C SER A 11 -6.27 -13.36 -4.26
N HIS A 12 -5.34 -12.94 -3.40
CA HIS A 12 -4.78 -13.83 -2.39
C HIS A 12 -5.83 -14.12 -1.30
N PRO A 13 -6.05 -15.40 -0.94
CA PRO A 13 -6.97 -15.74 0.13
C PRO A 13 -6.47 -15.14 1.45
N LEU A 14 -7.38 -14.50 2.17
CA LEU A 14 -7.12 -14.02 3.52
C LEU A 14 -7.14 -15.21 4.51
N PRO A 15 -6.27 -15.24 5.51
CA PRO A 15 -6.30 -16.29 6.54
C PRO A 15 -7.63 -16.28 7.31
N ASN A 16 -8.19 -17.48 7.51
CA ASN A 16 -9.33 -17.67 8.41
C ASN A 16 -8.89 -17.36 9.85
N GLY A 17 -9.82 -16.90 10.67
CA GLY A 17 -9.55 -16.59 12.07
C GLY A 17 -10.06 -15.22 12.48
N GLU A 18 -9.49 -14.68 13.56
CA GLU A 18 -9.87 -13.39 14.12
C GLU A 18 -9.16 -12.22 13.44
N TRP A 19 -9.94 -11.21 13.08
CA TRP A 19 -9.50 -9.98 12.47
C TRP A 19 -9.92 -8.81 13.37
N ARG A 20 -8.94 -8.17 13.99
CA ARG A 20 -9.15 -7.02 14.88
C ARG A 20 -9.16 -5.73 14.08
N CYS A 21 -10.15 -4.89 14.30
CA CYS A 21 -10.15 -3.53 13.79
C CYS A 21 -9.02 -2.74 14.46
N HIS A 22 -7.96 -2.50 13.70
CA HIS A 22 -6.76 -1.83 14.17
C HIS A 22 -6.96 -0.31 14.19
N SER A 23 -7.47 0.25 13.08
CA SER A 23 -7.70 1.70 12.96
C SER A 23 -8.84 2.03 12.00
N LEU A 24 -9.49 3.18 12.23
CA LEU A 24 -10.52 3.73 11.37
C LEU A 24 -10.15 5.16 10.96
N PHE A 25 -10.27 5.44 9.67
CA PHE A 25 -10.04 6.74 9.06
C PHE A 25 -11.27 7.19 8.26
N SER A 26 -11.19 8.37 7.64
CA SER A 26 -12.26 8.87 6.76
C SER A 26 -12.46 8.01 5.50
N GLN A 27 -11.41 7.33 5.03
CA GLN A 27 -11.40 6.60 3.75
C GLN A 27 -10.95 5.13 3.85
N ALA A 28 -10.41 4.71 5.00
CA ALA A 28 -9.93 3.36 5.22
C ALA A 28 -10.27 2.84 6.63
N ILE A 29 -10.67 1.57 6.72
CA ILE A 29 -10.74 0.81 7.97
C ILE A 29 -9.73 -0.33 7.85
N ASN A 30 -8.78 -0.40 8.77
CA ASN A 30 -7.77 -1.45 8.79
C ASN A 30 -8.18 -2.54 9.76
N LEU A 31 -8.24 -3.77 9.27
CA LEU A 31 -8.38 -4.98 10.05
C LEU A 31 -7.03 -5.72 10.04
N GLN A 32 -6.65 -6.29 11.18
CA GLN A 32 -5.39 -6.98 11.37
C GLN A 32 -5.65 -8.40 11.90
N HIS A 33 -5.02 -9.38 11.28
CA HIS A 33 -4.98 -10.77 11.73
C HIS A 33 -3.83 -11.00 12.72
N GLU A 34 -3.85 -12.11 13.48
CA GLU A 34 -2.83 -12.40 14.51
C GLU A 34 -1.40 -12.55 13.95
N ASP A 35 -1.27 -13.00 12.70
CA ASP A 35 0.02 -13.10 11.99
C ASP A 35 0.53 -11.74 11.45
N GLY A 36 -0.23 -10.68 11.69
CA GLY A 36 0.04 -9.32 11.25
C GLY A 36 -0.37 -9.02 9.81
N THR A 37 -1.07 -9.94 9.13
CA THR A 37 -1.72 -9.67 7.84
C THR A 37 -2.73 -8.53 8.01
N LEU A 38 -2.75 -7.60 7.06
CA LEU A 38 -3.69 -6.48 7.04
C LEU A 38 -4.76 -6.70 5.96
N LEU A 39 -5.98 -6.31 6.26
CA LEU A 39 -7.08 -6.13 5.31
C LEU A 39 -7.58 -4.70 5.46
N THR A 40 -7.57 -3.94 4.38
CA THR A 40 -8.04 -2.55 4.38
C THR A 40 -9.38 -2.46 3.67
N LEU A 41 -10.45 -2.18 4.40
CA LEU A 41 -11.74 -1.84 3.82
C LEU A 41 -11.71 -0.38 3.38
N LEU A 42 -12.01 -0.12 2.12
CA LEU A 42 -11.84 1.19 1.49
C LEU A 42 -13.16 1.78 1.06
N ARG A 43 -13.28 3.09 1.23
CA ARG A 43 -14.44 3.84 0.76
C ARG A 43 -14.40 3.99 -0.76
N GLY A 44 -15.56 3.93 -1.41
CA GLY A 44 -15.66 4.15 -2.86
C GLY A 44 -15.04 5.49 -3.29
N GLY A 45 -14.29 5.47 -4.39
CA GLY A 45 -13.59 6.65 -4.92
C GLY A 45 -12.12 6.77 -4.49
N THR A 46 -11.59 5.81 -3.73
CA THR A 46 -10.16 5.73 -3.41
C THR A 46 -9.40 4.82 -4.37
N SER A 47 -8.06 4.92 -4.37
CA SER A 47 -7.19 3.93 -4.98
C SER A 47 -7.33 2.57 -4.28
N LEU A 48 -7.02 1.49 -5.01
CA LEU A 48 -7.16 0.11 -4.51
C LEU A 48 -5.77 -0.50 -4.28
N PRO A 49 -5.29 -0.57 -3.02
CA PRO A 49 -4.07 -1.24 -2.66
C PRO A 49 -4.21 -2.76 -2.71
N PRO A 50 -3.09 -3.50 -2.77
CA PRO A 50 -3.08 -4.96 -2.82
C PRO A 50 -3.91 -5.65 -1.72
N MET A 51 -3.84 -5.14 -0.49
CA MET A 51 -4.55 -5.67 0.68
C MET A 51 -5.95 -5.06 0.87
N GLY A 52 -6.49 -4.38 -0.15
CA GLY A 52 -7.71 -3.61 -0.05
C GLY A 52 -8.96 -4.34 -0.53
N TRP A 53 -10.09 -4.13 0.15
CA TRP A 53 -11.45 -4.39 -0.33
C TRP A 53 -12.19 -3.07 -0.54
N LEU A 54 -12.63 -2.78 -1.76
CA LEU A 54 -13.34 -1.55 -2.10
C LEU A 54 -14.84 -1.71 -1.83
N LEU A 55 -15.42 -0.86 -0.99
CA LEU A 55 -16.85 -0.83 -0.67
C LEU A 55 -17.54 0.34 -1.37
N ARG A 56 -18.87 0.28 -1.48
CA ARG A 56 -19.65 1.49 -1.83
C ARG A 56 -19.55 2.50 -0.68
N CYS A 57 -19.63 3.79 -1.00
CA CYS A 57 -19.54 4.86 0.00
C CYS A 57 -20.48 4.66 1.19
N GLN A 58 -21.77 4.37 0.93
CA GLN A 58 -22.78 4.16 1.98
C GLN A 58 -22.47 2.94 2.86
N GLU A 59 -21.98 1.85 2.26
CA GLU A 59 -21.62 0.62 2.99
C GLU A 59 -20.40 0.87 3.87
N TYR A 60 -19.39 1.58 3.36
CA TYR A 60 -18.24 2.00 4.14
C TYR A 60 -18.64 2.91 5.30
N ASP A 61 -19.45 3.96 5.02
CA ASP A 61 -19.88 4.93 6.03
C ASP A 61 -20.69 4.24 7.14
N TYR A 62 -21.53 3.27 6.79
CA TYR A 62 -22.23 2.40 7.75
C TYR A 62 -21.25 1.60 8.60
N LEU A 63 -20.28 0.89 8.01
CA LEU A 63 -19.29 0.11 8.75
C LEU A 63 -18.46 0.98 9.69
N ARG A 64 -18.05 2.16 9.23
CA ARG A 64 -17.31 3.13 10.05
C ARG A 64 -18.13 3.61 11.26
N SER A 65 -19.45 3.69 11.15
CA SER A 65 -20.33 4.12 12.24
C SER A 65 -20.55 3.06 13.33
N ILE A 66 -20.38 1.78 13.00
CA ILE A 66 -20.68 0.66 13.90
C ILE A 66 -19.42 -0.05 14.44
N LEU A 67 -18.28 0.09 13.77
CA LEU A 67 -17.01 -0.48 14.19
C LEU A 67 -16.22 0.53 15.04
N SER A 68 -15.38 0.00 15.92
CA SER A 68 -14.44 0.77 16.73
C SER A 68 -13.09 0.07 16.80
N PRO A 69 -11.97 0.77 17.07
CA PRO A 69 -10.69 0.12 17.28
C PRO A 69 -10.82 -0.95 18.37
N GLY A 70 -10.23 -2.12 18.15
CA GLY A 70 -10.34 -3.29 19.02
C GLY A 70 -11.50 -4.23 18.69
N THR A 71 -12.48 -3.84 17.86
CA THR A 71 -13.59 -4.72 17.42
C THR A 71 -13.04 -5.96 16.72
N VAL A 72 -13.50 -7.15 17.09
CA VAL A 72 -13.05 -8.41 16.49
C VAL A 72 -14.11 -8.95 15.54
N LEU A 73 -13.71 -9.25 14.31
CA LEU A 73 -14.53 -9.89 13.28
C LEU A 73 -13.91 -11.26 12.96
N THR A 74 -14.72 -12.24 12.60
CA THR A 74 -14.23 -13.60 12.31
C THR A 74 -14.31 -13.86 10.82
N LEU A 75 -13.18 -14.14 10.17
CA LEU A 75 -13.15 -14.61 8.79
C LEU A 75 -13.28 -16.14 8.76
N PHE A 76 -14.28 -16.64 8.05
CA PHE A 76 -14.41 -18.06 7.76
C PHE A 76 -14.94 -18.25 6.33
N ALA A 77 -14.30 -19.13 5.56
CA ALA A 77 -14.70 -19.47 4.19
C ALA A 77 -14.89 -18.23 3.28
N GLY A 78 -14.00 -17.24 3.41
CA GLY A 78 -14.05 -16.01 2.61
C GLY A 78 -15.17 -15.04 3.00
N VAL A 79 -15.79 -15.20 4.16
CA VAL A 79 -16.81 -14.29 4.70
C VAL A 79 -16.35 -13.78 6.06
N LEU A 80 -16.40 -12.46 6.23
CA LEU A 80 -16.01 -11.78 7.46
C LEU A 80 -17.28 -11.46 8.26
N HIS A 81 -17.38 -12.06 9.44
CA HIS A 81 -18.57 -12.06 10.29
C HIS A 81 -18.41 -11.15 11.50
N TRP A 82 -19.46 -10.39 11.80
CA TRP A 82 -19.57 -9.64 13.06
C TRP A 82 -21.03 -9.42 13.43
N ARG A 83 -21.49 -10.00 14.53
CA ARG A 83 -22.94 -10.00 14.88
C ARG A 83 -23.77 -10.51 13.68
N ALA A 84 -24.79 -9.76 13.26
CA ALA A 84 -25.61 -10.07 12.09
C ALA A 84 -25.02 -9.56 10.74
N LEU A 85 -23.84 -8.94 10.75
CA LEU A 85 -23.15 -8.45 9.57
C LEU A 85 -22.29 -9.56 8.95
N GLN A 86 -22.36 -9.68 7.62
CA GLN A 86 -21.51 -10.55 6.83
C GLN A 86 -20.90 -9.76 5.66
N LEU A 87 -19.58 -9.69 5.56
CA LEU A 87 -18.86 -9.16 4.40
C LEU A 87 -18.30 -10.32 3.60
N ARG A 88 -18.85 -10.59 2.42
CA ARG A 88 -18.35 -11.65 1.53
C ARG A 88 -17.18 -11.12 0.72
N ALA A 89 -16.11 -11.91 0.59
CA ALA A 89 -14.97 -11.54 -0.24
C ALA A 89 -15.43 -11.17 -1.67
N PRO A 90 -14.87 -10.10 -2.27
CA PRO A 90 -15.20 -9.70 -3.62
C PRO A 90 -14.74 -10.75 -4.63
N ARG A 91 -15.52 -10.95 -5.70
CA ARG A 91 -15.16 -11.83 -6.82
C ARG A 91 -14.29 -11.13 -7.87
N ARG A 92 -14.30 -9.80 -7.88
CA ARG A 92 -13.52 -8.98 -8.81
C ARG A 92 -12.19 -8.64 -8.16
N HIS A 93 -11.11 -8.92 -8.88
CA HIS A 93 -9.76 -8.60 -8.45
C HIS A 93 -9.17 -7.64 -9.48
N ALA A 94 -8.72 -6.46 -9.05
CA ALA A 94 -7.79 -5.69 -9.86
C ALA A 94 -6.38 -6.17 -9.55
N THR A 95 -5.64 -6.48 -10.60
CA THR A 95 -4.19 -6.61 -10.51
C THR A 95 -3.63 -5.45 -11.30
N PRO A 96 -2.93 -4.49 -10.66
CA PRO A 96 -2.34 -3.39 -11.39
C PRO A 96 -1.40 -3.95 -12.45
N SER A 97 -1.61 -3.53 -13.69
CA SER A 97 -0.63 -3.72 -14.74
C SER A 97 0.39 -2.59 -14.59
N LEU A 98 1.63 -2.95 -14.26
CA LEU A 98 2.71 -1.99 -14.30
C LEU A 98 3.16 -1.81 -15.76
N PRO A 99 2.99 -0.62 -16.36
CA PRO A 99 3.49 -0.35 -17.70
C PRO A 99 5.01 -0.44 -17.73
N THR A 100 5.55 -1.05 -18.78
CA THR A 100 6.99 -1.06 -19.05
C THR A 100 7.41 0.32 -19.53
N HIS A 101 8.33 0.96 -18.83
CA HIS A 101 8.85 2.28 -19.22
C HIS A 101 10.35 2.22 -19.51
N PRO A 102 10.84 2.90 -20.57
CA PRO A 102 12.27 3.09 -20.76
C PRO A 102 12.80 3.98 -19.63
N LEU A 103 13.92 3.58 -19.03
CA LEU A 103 14.59 4.39 -18.02
C LEU A 103 15.15 5.65 -18.69
N GLN A 104 14.60 6.81 -18.34
CA GLN A 104 15.27 8.09 -18.55
C GLN A 104 16.17 8.37 -17.34
N PRO A 105 17.23 9.18 -17.46
CA PRO A 105 18.02 9.61 -16.31
C PRO A 105 17.08 10.30 -15.32
N LEU A 106 16.74 9.61 -14.22
CA LEU A 106 15.72 10.05 -13.27
C LEU A 106 16.02 11.46 -12.75
N ALA A 107 17.31 11.79 -12.59
CA ALA A 107 17.74 13.13 -12.20
C ALA A 107 17.39 14.21 -13.22
N ALA A 108 17.54 13.94 -14.53
CA ALA A 108 17.18 14.88 -15.59
C ALA A 108 15.67 15.02 -15.75
N PHE A 109 14.92 13.93 -15.54
CA PHE A 109 13.46 13.96 -15.56
C PHE A 109 12.90 14.74 -14.35
N LEU A 110 13.38 14.44 -13.13
CA LEU A 110 12.91 15.08 -11.91
C LEU A 110 13.37 16.54 -11.79
N SER A 111 14.51 16.92 -12.38
CA SER A 111 14.99 18.31 -12.38
C SER A 111 14.10 19.25 -13.19
N ALA A 112 13.27 18.72 -14.10
CA ALA A 112 12.28 19.48 -14.85
C ALA A 112 11.06 19.90 -14.02
N TYR A 113 10.89 19.35 -12.80
CA TYR A 113 9.74 19.65 -11.94
C TYR A 113 10.13 20.56 -10.78
N PRO A 114 9.75 21.86 -10.79
CA PRO A 114 10.14 22.82 -9.77
C PRO A 114 9.29 22.75 -8.48
N GLN A 115 8.41 21.74 -8.35
CA GLN A 115 7.49 21.62 -7.21
C GLN A 115 8.26 21.50 -5.88
N LYS A 116 7.80 22.21 -4.86
CA LYS A 116 8.38 22.15 -3.52
C LYS A 116 8.06 20.81 -2.87
N THR A 117 9.10 20.14 -2.39
CA THR A 117 9.02 18.97 -1.52
C THR A 117 9.03 19.42 -0.06
N GLY A 118 8.46 18.62 0.84
CA GLY A 118 8.29 19.00 2.24
C GLY A 118 9.59 19.37 2.96
N LEU A 119 10.65 18.55 2.81
CA LEU A 119 11.88 18.67 3.61
C LEU A 119 13.12 19.14 2.84
N CYS A 120 13.09 19.19 1.51
CA CYS A 120 14.31 19.37 0.69
C CYS A 120 14.24 20.52 -0.32
N GLY A 121 13.30 21.45 -0.17
CA GLY A 121 13.10 22.52 -1.17
C GLY A 121 12.48 21.96 -2.46
N SER A 122 12.76 22.55 -3.62
CA SER A 122 12.24 22.01 -4.88
C SER A 122 12.75 20.60 -5.17
N LEU A 123 11.96 19.78 -5.85
CA LEU A 123 12.36 18.45 -6.29
C LEU A 123 13.65 18.48 -7.14
N SER A 124 13.76 19.50 -7.99
CA SER A 124 14.97 19.77 -8.77
C SER A 124 16.22 20.02 -7.93
N ALA A 125 16.10 20.74 -6.80
CA ALA A 125 17.21 20.98 -5.90
C ALA A 125 17.53 19.76 -5.04
N ALA A 126 16.50 19.02 -4.60
CA ALA A 126 16.65 17.84 -3.76
C ALA A 126 17.49 16.74 -4.44
N VAL A 127 17.32 16.54 -5.74
CA VAL A 127 18.03 15.50 -6.50
C VAL A 127 19.52 15.82 -6.69
N LEU A 128 19.91 17.09 -6.59
CA LEU A 128 21.31 17.53 -6.76
C LEU A 128 22.11 17.59 -5.45
N ARG A 129 21.49 17.30 -4.29
CA ARG A 129 22.17 17.37 -2.98
C ARG A 129 23.02 16.11 -2.73
N ALA A 130 24.22 16.32 -2.20
CA ALA A 130 25.19 15.26 -1.88
C ALA A 130 24.74 14.30 -0.77
N ASP A 131 23.98 14.77 0.22
CA ASP A 131 23.50 13.95 1.36
C ASP A 131 21.99 13.72 1.36
N ALA A 132 21.38 13.75 0.18
CA ALA A 132 19.94 13.60 0.05
C ALA A 132 19.51 12.15 0.38
N PRO A 133 18.36 11.90 1.04
CA PRO A 133 17.77 10.57 1.20
C PRO A 133 17.69 9.78 -0.12
N GLN A 134 17.56 10.49 -1.24
CA GLN A 134 17.58 9.99 -2.60
C GLN A 134 18.92 9.30 -2.94
N GLN A 135 20.07 9.82 -2.49
CA GLN A 135 21.37 9.18 -2.74
C GLN A 135 21.51 7.85 -1.99
N ARG A 136 20.96 7.76 -0.78
CA ARG A 136 20.91 6.49 -0.04
C ARG A 136 20.03 5.49 -0.77
N LEU A 137 18.89 5.94 -1.30
CA LEU A 137 18.02 5.11 -2.13
C LEU A 137 18.70 4.63 -3.41
N PHE A 138 19.44 5.49 -4.11
CA PHE A 138 20.19 5.10 -5.32
C PHE A 138 21.28 4.08 -5.00
N LYS A 139 22.08 4.30 -3.96
CA LYS A 139 23.08 3.31 -3.49
C LYS A 139 22.42 1.98 -3.13
N LEU A 140 21.24 2.03 -2.52
CA LEU A 140 20.49 0.84 -2.16
C LEU A 140 19.95 0.09 -3.39
N LEU A 141 19.46 0.81 -4.41
CA LEU A 141 19.07 0.24 -5.70
C LEU A 141 20.27 -0.43 -6.40
N ASP A 142 21.43 0.24 -6.43
CA ASP A 142 22.66 -0.27 -7.05
C ASP A 142 23.21 -1.50 -6.32
N ASN A 143 23.06 -1.55 -4.99
CA ASN A 143 23.49 -2.67 -4.15
C ASN A 143 22.41 -3.76 -3.96
N GLY A 144 21.29 -3.69 -4.68
CA GLY A 144 20.27 -4.74 -4.65
C GLY A 144 19.49 -4.86 -3.33
N PHE A 145 19.23 -3.74 -2.64
CA PHE A 145 18.52 -3.67 -1.36
C PHE A 145 19.29 -4.24 -0.15
N ALA A 146 20.60 -4.43 -0.26
CA ALA A 146 21.45 -4.63 0.91
C ALA A 146 21.24 -3.48 1.91
N ASP A 147 21.12 -3.81 3.20
CA ASP A 147 20.91 -2.87 4.31
C ASP A 147 19.61 -2.05 4.28
N ALA A 148 18.56 -2.52 3.59
CA ALA A 148 17.25 -1.85 3.54
C ALA A 148 16.65 -1.53 4.92
N GLU A 149 16.96 -2.33 5.93
CA GLU A 149 16.55 -2.11 7.33
C GLU A 149 16.92 -0.72 7.85
N THR A 150 18.07 -0.18 7.42
CA THR A 150 18.57 1.13 7.84
C THR A 150 17.72 2.31 7.34
N LEU A 151 16.85 2.05 6.36
CA LEU A 151 16.00 3.05 5.72
C LEU A 151 14.52 2.88 6.06
N ILE A 152 14.13 1.84 6.79
CA ILE A 152 12.74 1.56 7.13
C ILE A 152 12.37 2.21 8.46
N GLY A 153 11.16 2.76 8.55
CA GLY A 153 10.66 3.31 9.81
C GLY A 153 11.18 4.70 10.17
N LEU A 154 11.90 5.35 9.25
CA LEU A 154 12.51 6.66 9.51
C LEU A 154 11.44 7.77 9.44
N GLY A 155 10.96 8.19 10.62
CA GLY A 155 10.09 9.37 10.80
C GLY A 155 8.73 9.09 11.47
N PRO A 156 8.03 10.11 11.97
CA PRO A 156 6.70 9.95 12.56
C PRO A 156 5.61 9.79 11.47
N GLY A 157 4.65 8.89 11.67
CA GLY A 157 3.49 8.73 10.77
C GLY A 157 3.04 7.29 10.54
N LEU A 158 1.95 7.14 9.77
CA LEU A 158 1.43 5.83 9.34
C LEU A 158 2.31 5.17 8.28
N THR A 159 2.95 5.97 7.43
CA THR A 159 4.07 5.60 6.56
C THR A 159 5.22 6.55 6.91
N PRO A 160 6.20 6.12 7.72
CA PRO A 160 7.42 6.89 7.93
C PRO A 160 8.00 7.28 6.57
N SER A 161 8.46 8.53 6.42
CA SER A 161 8.64 9.19 5.11
C SER A 161 9.47 8.42 4.07
N MET A 162 10.31 7.49 4.52
CA MET A 162 11.17 6.68 3.64
C MET A 162 10.51 5.39 3.15
N ASP A 163 9.48 4.88 3.82
CA ASP A 163 8.84 3.61 3.46
C ASP A 163 8.06 3.73 2.14
N ASP A 164 7.34 4.83 1.93
CA ASP A 164 6.65 5.11 0.66
C ASP A 164 7.65 5.27 -0.50
N MET A 165 8.83 5.84 -0.22
CA MET A 165 9.92 5.94 -1.21
C MET A 165 10.49 4.57 -1.56
N LEU A 166 10.63 3.66 -0.58
CA LEU A 166 11.05 2.28 -0.82
C LEU A 166 10.00 1.50 -1.63
N VAL A 167 8.70 1.68 -1.37
CA VAL A 167 7.62 1.13 -2.21
C VAL A 167 7.74 1.63 -3.65
N GLY A 168 7.97 2.93 -3.86
CA GLY A 168 8.18 3.49 -5.19
C GLY A 168 9.43 2.96 -5.89
N ALA A 169 10.53 2.79 -5.16
CA ALA A 169 11.78 2.25 -5.69
C ALA A 169 11.63 0.78 -6.13
N LEU A 170 10.91 -0.03 -5.33
CA LEU A 170 10.53 -1.38 -5.71
C LEU A 170 9.69 -1.36 -6.99
N ALA A 171 8.73 -0.44 -7.12
CA ALA A 171 7.92 -0.31 -8.34
C ALA A 171 8.77 -0.07 -9.59
N VAL A 172 9.75 0.84 -9.51
CA VAL A 172 10.68 1.11 -10.62
C VAL A 172 11.43 -0.14 -11.05
N LEU A 173 11.92 -0.95 -10.11
CA LEU A 173 12.60 -2.21 -10.45
C LEU A 173 11.70 -3.18 -11.21
N TYR A 174 10.42 -3.27 -10.85
CA TYR A 174 9.47 -4.15 -11.52
C TYR A 174 9.01 -3.62 -12.89
N CYS A 175 9.01 -2.29 -13.10
CA CYS A 175 8.59 -1.65 -14.36
C CYS A 175 9.70 -1.52 -15.40
N ALA A 176 10.95 -1.36 -14.97
CA ALA A 176 12.05 -1.02 -15.86
C ALA A 176 12.70 -2.29 -16.45
N ALA A 177 12.59 -2.45 -17.77
CA ALA A 177 13.11 -3.64 -18.49
C ALA A 177 14.56 -4.05 -18.15
N PRO A 178 15.55 -3.13 -17.99
CA PRO A 178 16.91 -3.54 -17.63
C PRO A 178 17.04 -3.96 -16.15
N LEU A 179 16.13 -3.51 -15.30
CA LEU A 179 16.17 -3.74 -13.85
C LEU A 179 15.26 -4.89 -13.42
N ARG A 180 14.38 -5.38 -14.31
CA ARG A 180 13.36 -6.41 -14.01
C ARG A 180 13.91 -7.73 -13.48
N GLU A 181 15.18 -8.03 -13.75
CA GLU A 181 15.87 -9.21 -13.23
C GLU A 181 16.52 -8.99 -11.85
N LEU A 182 16.72 -7.74 -11.42
CA LEU A 182 17.23 -7.42 -10.07
C LEU A 182 16.26 -7.82 -8.95
N PRO A 183 14.92 -7.69 -9.10
CA PRO A 183 13.95 -8.22 -8.14
C PRO A 183 14.15 -9.68 -7.74
N ARG A 184 14.59 -10.54 -8.67
CA ARG A 184 14.87 -11.95 -8.39
C ARG A 184 16.08 -12.14 -7.45
N LYS A 185 16.88 -11.09 -7.23
CA LYS A 185 17.99 -11.03 -6.28
C LYS A 185 17.60 -10.41 -4.93
N ILE A 186 16.35 -9.95 -4.75
CA ILE A 186 15.78 -9.42 -3.48
C ILE A 186 15.56 -10.55 -2.45
N LYS A 187 16.49 -11.52 -2.36
CA LYS A 187 16.54 -12.46 -1.23
C LYS A 187 16.89 -11.76 0.09
N GLN A 188 17.41 -10.54 0.01
CA GLN A 188 17.93 -9.76 1.13
C GLN A 188 16.92 -8.74 1.69
N PHE A 189 15.74 -8.58 1.10
CA PHE A 189 14.76 -7.66 1.68
C PHE A 189 14.21 -8.22 2.99
N PRO A 190 13.97 -7.37 4.01
CA PRO A 190 13.58 -7.85 5.32
C PRO A 190 12.28 -8.68 5.26
N PRO A 191 12.23 -9.83 5.93
CA PRO A 191 11.01 -10.63 6.00
C PRO A 191 9.92 -9.91 6.81
N ALA A 192 8.67 -10.37 6.68
CA ALA A 192 7.49 -9.75 7.31
C ALA A 192 7.67 -9.44 8.80
N ARG A 193 8.28 -10.36 9.56
CA ARG A 193 8.54 -10.19 11.01
C ARG A 193 9.46 -9.01 11.29
N THR A 194 10.52 -8.85 10.49
CA THR A 194 11.46 -7.74 10.65
C THR A 194 10.80 -6.42 10.27
N LEU A 195 10.03 -6.39 9.19
CA LEU A 195 9.29 -5.18 8.78
C LEU A 195 8.34 -4.68 9.88
N GLN A 196 7.63 -5.60 10.55
CA GLN A 196 6.72 -5.28 11.66
C GLN A 196 7.44 -4.69 12.89
N GLN A 197 8.75 -4.92 13.04
CA GLN A 197 9.56 -4.35 14.13
C GLN A 197 10.14 -2.98 13.76
N LEU A 198 10.37 -2.74 12.47
CA LEU A 198 11.01 -1.53 11.99
C LEU A 198 10.02 -0.40 11.69
N THR A 199 8.78 -0.71 11.30
CA THR A 199 7.79 0.31 10.93
C THR A 199 6.38 -0.05 11.39
N THR A 200 5.40 0.79 11.09
CA THR A 200 3.99 0.53 11.41
C THR A 200 3.50 -0.71 10.68
N THR A 201 2.49 -1.39 11.23
CA THR A 201 1.85 -2.55 10.58
C THR A 201 1.37 -2.24 9.16
N VAL A 202 0.82 -1.04 8.95
CA VAL A 202 0.33 -0.62 7.63
C VAL A 202 1.49 -0.52 6.64
N SER A 203 2.56 0.16 7.03
CA SER A 203 3.74 0.35 6.18
C SER A 203 4.48 -0.96 5.90
N ALA A 204 4.63 -1.80 6.92
CA ALA A 204 5.21 -3.14 6.79
C ALA A 204 4.44 -3.99 5.76
N CYS A 205 3.11 -3.89 5.75
CA CYS A 205 2.28 -4.57 4.77
C CYS A 205 2.54 -4.03 3.35
N TYR A 206 2.59 -2.71 3.16
CA TYR A 206 2.91 -2.13 1.86
C TYR A 206 4.28 -2.55 1.33
N LEU A 207 5.32 -2.50 2.16
CA LEU A 207 6.67 -2.94 1.79
C LEU A 207 6.72 -4.43 1.43
N LEU A 208 6.00 -5.28 2.17
CA LEU A 208 5.93 -6.72 1.89
C LEU A 208 5.22 -7.02 0.56
N HIS A 209 4.14 -6.29 0.24
CA HIS A 209 3.47 -6.45 -1.04
C HIS A 209 4.34 -5.92 -2.21
N ALA A 210 4.98 -4.76 -2.02
CA ALA A 210 5.87 -4.15 -3.00
C ALA A 210 7.09 -5.03 -3.32
N SER A 211 7.69 -5.68 -2.30
CA SER A 211 8.83 -6.58 -2.49
C SER A 211 8.48 -7.79 -3.34
N GLN A 212 7.19 -8.17 -3.38
CA GLN A 212 6.64 -9.26 -4.18
C GLN A 212 6.04 -8.77 -5.52
N GLY A 213 6.30 -7.51 -5.89
CA GLY A 213 5.87 -6.94 -7.17
C GLY A 213 4.40 -6.52 -7.20
N ARG A 214 3.76 -6.34 -6.04
CA ARG A 214 2.36 -5.95 -5.93
C ARG A 214 2.25 -4.50 -5.45
N PHE A 215 1.67 -3.65 -6.29
CA PHE A 215 1.57 -2.22 -6.06
C PHE A 215 0.11 -1.75 -6.09
N PHE A 216 -0.12 -0.47 -5.85
CA PHE A 216 -1.45 0.13 -5.95
C PHE A 216 -1.89 0.25 -7.41
N ASP A 217 -3.20 0.18 -7.65
CA ASP A 217 -3.81 0.65 -8.89
C ASP A 217 -4.63 1.93 -8.63
N HIS A 218 -4.47 2.93 -9.49
CA HIS A 218 -5.34 4.12 -9.53
C HIS A 218 -6.57 3.94 -10.43
N ALA A 219 -6.70 2.80 -11.12
CA ALA A 219 -7.67 2.60 -12.19
C ALA A 219 -8.97 1.90 -11.77
N TYR A 220 -9.51 2.14 -10.57
CA TYR A 220 -10.94 1.84 -10.35
C TYR A 220 -11.77 3.11 -10.59
N PRO A 221 -12.33 3.30 -11.80
CA PRO A 221 -13.38 4.28 -11.97
C PRO A 221 -14.53 3.86 -11.06
N SER A 222 -14.88 4.72 -10.11
CA SER A 222 -16.15 4.62 -9.40
C SER A 222 -17.23 4.45 -10.46
N PRO A 223 -18.04 3.36 -10.45
CA PRO A 223 -19.20 3.32 -11.31
C PRO A 223 -20.06 4.50 -10.89
N ALA A 224 -20.17 5.48 -11.79
CA ALA A 224 -20.81 6.77 -11.56
C ALA A 224 -22.15 6.56 -10.84
N SER A 225 -22.13 6.79 -9.53
CA SER A 225 -23.35 7.04 -8.77
C SER A 225 -23.57 8.55 -8.89
N PRO A 226 -24.66 9.02 -9.51
CA PRO A 226 -24.92 10.45 -9.63
C PRO A 226 -25.17 10.99 -8.21
N GLY A 227 -24.14 11.53 -7.57
CA GLY A 227 -24.27 12.07 -6.22
C GLY A 227 -22.96 12.32 -5.46
N CYS A 228 -21.85 11.63 -5.77
CA CYS A 228 -20.58 11.89 -5.08
C CYS A 228 -19.74 12.93 -5.84
N ARG A 229 -20.06 14.22 -5.66
CA ARG A 229 -19.05 15.27 -5.81
C ARG A 229 -18.36 15.42 -4.45
N CYS A 230 -17.06 15.17 -4.41
CA CYS A 230 -16.24 15.49 -3.26
C CYS A 230 -16.15 17.02 -3.16
N SER A 231 -16.74 17.58 -2.10
CA SER A 231 -16.42 18.90 -1.57
C SER A 231 -15.19 18.82 -0.67
#